data_AF-A0A426YLD0-F1
#
_entry.id   AF-A0A426YLD0-F1
#
_cell.length_a   1.000
_cell.length_b   1.000
_cell.length_c   1.000
_cell.angle_alpha   90.00
_cell.angle_beta   90.00
_cell.angle_gamma   90.00
#
_symmetry.space_group_name_H-M   'P 1'
#
loop_
_entity.id
_entity.type
_entity.pdbx_description
1 polymer ?
#
loop_
_entity_poly.entity_id
_entity_poly.type
_entity_poly.pdbx_seq_one_letter_code
_entity_poly.pdbx_strand_id
1 'polypeptide(L)'
;TEVWRPGERLIHLDASLIAEAFRSSAHYIKSHGIRPFRLVFLTFTGVSCTSDVLQAIPFLKKAYGDSMRKVLHVGPDSCAVVSKLLKEEDTEAWGVEPYDLEDADSSCKSLVRKSFVRVADIKFPLPYRPKSFSLVIVSDSLDYLSPKYLNKTLPDLARVSADGLVIFTGNSSY
;
A
#
# COMPACT_ATOMS: atom_id res chain seq x y z
N THR A 1 -23.93 -2.38 11.50
CA THR A 1 -24.15 -1.23 10.61
C THR A 1 -23.30 -1.42 9.38
N GLU A 2 -23.81 -2.26 8.48
CA GLU A 2 -23.26 -2.50 7.15
C GLU A 2 -24.08 -1.66 6.18
N VAL A 3 -23.45 -0.84 5.33
CA VAL A 3 -24.02 -0.53 4.01
C VAL A 3 -22.88 -0.19 3.05
N TRP A 4 -22.59 -1.12 2.15
CA TRP A 4 -22.31 -0.77 0.76
C TRP A 4 -22.83 -1.90 -0.13
N ARG A 5 -23.75 -1.60 -1.05
CA ARG A 5 -23.75 -1.97 -2.49
C ARG A 5 -25.07 -1.57 -3.17
N PRO A 6 -25.01 -1.15 -4.45
CA PRO A 6 -25.25 -2.09 -5.55
C PRO A 6 -24.09 -2.18 -6.57
N GLY A 7 -23.70 -3.41 -6.90
CA GLY A 7 -22.64 -3.77 -7.85
C GLY A 7 -21.76 -4.92 -7.33
N GLU A 8 -22.38 -6.01 -6.88
CA GLU A 8 -21.69 -7.06 -6.12
C GLU A 8 -20.90 -8.04 -7.00
N ARG A 9 -19.59 -8.12 -6.79
CA ARG A 9 -18.89 -9.41 -6.67
C ARG A 9 -18.29 -9.46 -5.28
N LEU A 10 -18.78 -10.36 -4.42
CA LEU A 10 -18.12 -10.70 -3.18
C LEU A 10 -16.71 -11.16 -3.55
N ILE A 11 -15.70 -10.49 -3.02
CA ILE A 11 -14.33 -10.85 -3.31
C ILE A 11 -13.88 -11.70 -2.13
N HIS A 12 -13.80 -13.00 -2.38
CA HIS A 12 -13.23 -13.95 -1.45
C HIS A 12 -11.74 -13.62 -1.29
N LEU A 13 -11.35 -13.34 -0.07
CA LEU A 13 -9.96 -13.47 0.37
C LEU A 13 -9.77 -14.90 0.84
N ASP A 14 -8.56 -15.43 0.72
CA ASP A 14 -8.12 -16.47 1.63
C ASP A 14 -8.27 -15.90 3.06
N ALA A 15 -9.22 -16.45 3.80
CA ALA A 15 -9.54 -16.03 5.16
C ALA A 15 -8.30 -16.10 6.09
N SER A 16 -7.28 -16.89 5.71
CA SER A 16 -6.02 -17.02 6.44
C SER A 16 -5.23 -15.70 6.48
N LEU A 17 -5.07 -15.01 5.35
CA LEU A 17 -4.22 -13.82 5.23
C LEU A 17 -4.87 -12.59 5.86
N ILE A 18 -6.21 -12.47 5.73
CA ILE A 18 -6.98 -11.51 6.54
C ILE A 18 -6.82 -11.84 8.01
N ALA A 19 -7.06 -13.08 8.42
CA ALA A 19 -7.03 -13.45 9.83
C ALA A 19 -5.63 -13.28 10.44
N GLU A 20 -4.56 -13.46 9.66
CA GLU A 20 -3.18 -13.19 10.06
C GLU A 20 -2.87 -11.70 10.11
N ALA A 21 -3.28 -10.90 9.13
CA ALA A 21 -3.13 -9.45 9.18
C ALA A 21 -3.92 -8.84 10.35
N PHE A 22 -5.13 -9.34 10.62
CA PHE A 22 -5.95 -8.97 11.78
C PHE A 22 -5.36 -9.48 13.10
N ARG A 23 -4.83 -10.71 13.17
CA ARG A 23 -4.12 -11.21 14.38
C ARG A 23 -2.85 -10.44 14.65
N SER A 24 -2.04 -10.21 13.61
CA SER A 24 -0.78 -9.47 13.67
C SER A 24 -1.04 -8.04 14.12
N SER A 25 -2.01 -7.35 13.52
CA SER A 25 -2.41 -6.00 13.94
C SER A 25 -3.00 -5.97 15.34
N ALA A 26 -3.88 -6.89 15.73
CA ALA A 26 -4.43 -6.96 17.09
C ALA A 26 -3.35 -7.24 18.15
N HIS A 27 -2.44 -8.18 17.88
CA HIS A 27 -1.30 -8.48 18.76
C HIS A 27 -0.35 -7.28 18.87
N TYR A 28 -0.08 -6.60 17.75
CA TYR A 28 0.79 -5.44 17.71
C TYR A 28 0.19 -4.21 18.42
N ILE A 29 -1.08 -3.91 18.17
CA ILE A 29 -1.84 -2.84 18.85
C ILE A 29 -1.83 -3.07 20.36
N LYS A 30 -2.08 -4.31 20.81
CA LYS A 30 -2.12 -4.68 22.22
C LYS A 30 -0.75 -4.62 22.90
N SER A 31 0.32 -4.97 22.19
CA SER A 31 1.68 -5.01 22.74
C SER A 31 2.38 -3.65 22.79
N HIS A 32 1.99 -2.69 21.94
CA HIS A 32 2.71 -1.42 21.79
C HIS A 32 1.87 -0.17 22.12
N GLY A 33 0.61 -0.31 22.56
CA GLY A 33 -0.24 0.82 22.95
C GLY A 33 -0.54 1.79 21.79
N ILE A 34 -0.55 1.28 20.57
CA ILE A 34 -0.71 2.07 19.34
C ILE A 34 -2.19 2.31 19.08
N ARG A 35 -2.54 3.52 18.62
CA ARG A 35 -3.92 3.84 18.22
C ARG A 35 -4.37 2.88 17.12
N PRO A 36 -5.63 2.43 17.11
CA PRO A 36 -6.13 1.57 16.06
C PRO A 36 -5.93 2.24 14.69
N PHE A 37 -5.24 1.55 13.78
CA PHE A 37 -5.06 1.99 12.40
C PHE A 37 -6.07 1.26 11.51
N ARG A 38 -6.55 1.94 10.46
CA ARG A 38 -7.59 1.43 9.56
C ARG A 38 -6.94 0.70 8.40
N LEU A 39 -7.11 -0.62 8.40
CA LEU A 39 -6.74 -1.50 7.30
C LEU A 39 -7.91 -1.57 6.31
N VAL A 40 -7.64 -1.28 5.05
CA VAL A 40 -8.58 -1.51 3.95
C VAL A 40 -7.95 -2.51 3.00
N PHE A 41 -8.64 -3.61 2.73
CA PHE A 41 -8.22 -4.59 1.75
C PHE A 41 -9.00 -4.38 0.47
N LEU A 42 -8.29 -4.12 -0.62
CA LEU A 42 -8.82 -4.18 -1.97
C LEU A 42 -8.32 -5.47 -2.61
N THR A 43 -9.24 -6.17 -3.22
CA THR A 43 -8.96 -7.48 -3.79
C THR A 43 -9.30 -7.42 -5.24
N PHE A 44 -8.40 -7.92 -6.06
CA PHE A 44 -8.59 -7.93 -7.50
C PHE A 44 -8.58 -9.36 -8.02
N THR A 45 -9.15 -9.52 -9.21
CA THR A 45 -9.18 -10.80 -9.94
C THR A 45 -8.16 -10.79 -11.09
N GLY A 46 -7.23 -9.82 -11.08
CA GLY A 46 -6.24 -9.58 -12.12
C GLY A 46 -5.01 -10.47 -12.00
N VAL A 47 -4.05 -10.28 -12.91
CA VAL A 47 -2.78 -11.03 -12.88
C VAL A 47 -1.78 -10.38 -11.92
N SER A 48 -1.87 -9.06 -11.70
CA SER A 48 -1.05 -8.31 -10.73
C SER A 48 -1.87 -7.20 -10.07
N CYS A 49 -1.79 -7.12 -8.75
CA CYS A 49 -2.47 -6.09 -7.98
C CYS A 49 -1.92 -4.69 -8.26
N THR A 50 -0.65 -4.54 -8.65
CA THR A 50 -0.13 -3.22 -9.05
C THR A 50 -0.83 -2.68 -10.31
N SER A 51 -1.11 -3.52 -11.30
CA SER A 51 -1.89 -3.11 -12.49
C SER A 51 -3.29 -2.64 -12.10
N ASP A 52 -3.90 -3.35 -11.15
CA ASP A 52 -5.22 -3.00 -10.66
C ASP A 52 -5.22 -1.71 -9.82
N VAL A 53 -4.14 -1.44 -9.06
CA VAL A 53 -3.91 -0.14 -8.40
C VAL A 53 -3.90 0.98 -9.43
N LEU A 54 -3.18 0.82 -10.55
CA LEU A 54 -3.13 1.83 -11.61
C LEU A 54 -4.52 2.17 -12.15
N GLN A 55 -5.39 1.18 -12.30
CA GLN A 55 -6.77 1.36 -12.73
C GLN A 55 -7.66 1.96 -11.63
N ALA A 56 -7.38 1.64 -10.36
CA ALA A 56 -8.15 2.09 -9.21
C ALA A 56 -7.86 3.55 -8.81
N ILE A 57 -6.71 4.12 -9.17
CA ILE A 57 -6.30 5.49 -8.78
C ILE A 57 -7.43 6.54 -8.93
N PRO A 58 -8.11 6.67 -10.09
CA PRO A 58 -9.18 7.66 -10.24
C PRO A 58 -10.36 7.43 -9.27
N PHE A 59 -10.68 6.16 -9.01
CA PHE A 59 -11.74 5.78 -8.06
C PHE A 59 -11.33 6.07 -6.62
N LEU A 60 -10.06 5.79 -6.27
CA LEU A 60 -9.48 6.13 -4.97
C LEU A 60 -9.51 7.65 -4.75
N LYS A 61 -9.15 8.45 -5.77
CA LYS A 61 -9.23 9.90 -5.70
C LYS A 61 -10.66 10.37 -5.47
N LYS A 62 -11.64 9.78 -6.14
CA LYS A 62 -13.06 10.09 -5.92
C LYS A 62 -13.55 9.71 -4.53
N ALA A 63 -13.10 8.57 -3.99
CA ALA A 63 -13.54 8.06 -2.70
C ALA A 63 -12.88 8.76 -1.51
N TYR A 64 -11.60 9.10 -1.63
CA TYR A 64 -10.79 9.65 -0.54
C TYR A 64 -10.50 11.14 -0.68
N GLY A 65 -10.71 11.74 -1.85
CA GLY A 65 -10.63 13.19 -2.09
C GLY A 65 -9.40 13.85 -1.48
N ASP A 66 -9.64 14.71 -0.49
CA ASP A 66 -8.64 15.47 0.26
C ASP A 66 -7.65 14.61 1.07
N SER A 67 -7.99 13.35 1.36
CA SER A 67 -7.10 12.39 2.01
C SER A 67 -6.06 11.81 1.04
N MET A 68 -6.16 12.09 -0.26
CA MET A 68 -5.20 11.65 -1.28
C MET A 68 -4.16 12.73 -1.62
N ARG A 69 -3.85 13.63 -0.69
CA ARG A 69 -2.87 14.72 -0.88
C ARG A 69 -1.41 14.27 -0.87
N LYS A 70 -1.03 13.34 0.02
CA LYS A 70 0.33 12.79 0.11
C LYS A 70 0.28 11.28 0.14
N VAL A 71 0.58 10.65 -1.00
CA VAL A 71 0.43 9.21 -1.20
C VAL A 71 1.79 8.53 -1.21
N LEU A 72 1.92 7.45 -0.44
CA LEU A 72 3.03 6.51 -0.54
C LEU A 72 2.54 5.21 -1.19
N HIS A 73 3.18 4.79 -2.26
CA HIS A 73 3.05 3.44 -2.80
C HIS A 73 4.20 2.57 -2.32
N VAL A 74 3.92 1.32 -1.95
CA VAL A 74 4.93 0.31 -1.59
C VAL A 74 4.61 -0.97 -2.36
N GLY A 75 5.50 -1.37 -3.24
CA GLY A 75 5.25 -2.55 -4.08
C GLY A 75 6.06 -2.55 -5.36
N PRO A 76 6.05 -3.68 -6.10
CA PRO A 76 6.63 -3.74 -7.43
C PRO A 76 5.98 -2.71 -8.35
N ASP A 77 6.74 -2.26 -9.35
CA ASP A 77 6.33 -1.24 -10.32
C ASP A 77 5.93 0.10 -9.67
N SER A 78 6.56 0.45 -8.54
CA SER A 78 6.29 1.72 -7.85
C SER A 78 6.51 2.94 -8.74
N CYS A 79 7.44 2.89 -9.69
CA CYS A 79 7.65 3.94 -10.67
C CYS A 79 6.42 4.23 -11.54
N ALA A 80 5.68 3.20 -11.97
CA ALA A 80 4.50 3.37 -12.80
C ALA A 80 3.36 4.00 -11.99
N VAL A 81 3.15 3.52 -10.75
CA VAL A 81 2.12 4.05 -9.85
C VAL A 81 2.40 5.50 -9.49
N VAL A 82 3.63 5.83 -9.11
CA VAL A 82 4.01 7.22 -8.81
C VAL A 82 3.86 8.12 -10.04
N SER A 83 4.28 7.66 -11.22
CA SER A 83 4.08 8.43 -12.48
C SER A 83 2.62 8.73 -12.77
N LYS A 84 1.71 7.83 -12.41
CA LYS A 84 0.27 8.01 -12.59
C LYS A 84 -0.30 8.96 -11.54
N LEU A 85 0.05 8.77 -10.26
CA LEU A 85 -0.39 9.62 -9.16
C LEU A 85 0.05 11.08 -9.31
N LEU A 86 1.27 11.33 -9.80
CA LEU A 86 1.77 12.69 -10.06
C LEU A 86 0.99 13.45 -11.15
N LYS A 87 0.12 12.77 -11.90
CA LYS A 87 -0.78 13.40 -12.89
C LYS A 87 -2.14 13.75 -12.29
N GLU A 88 -2.45 13.28 -11.09
CA GLU A 88 -3.70 13.59 -10.39
C GLU A 88 -3.59 14.96 -9.72
N GLU A 89 -4.64 15.78 -9.84
CA GLU A 89 -4.67 17.11 -9.25
C GLU A 89 -4.55 17.05 -7.71
N ASP A 90 -3.83 18.02 -7.14
CA ASP A 90 -3.59 18.16 -5.70
C ASP A 90 -3.01 16.89 -5.03
N THR A 91 -2.24 16.10 -5.77
CA THR A 91 -1.65 14.83 -5.30
C THR A 91 -0.14 14.88 -5.39
N GLU A 92 0.53 14.81 -4.24
CA GLU A 92 1.96 14.51 -4.14
C GLU A 92 2.15 13.00 -3.92
N ALA A 93 3.13 12.39 -4.59
CA ALA A 93 3.31 10.95 -4.58
C ALA A 93 4.77 10.52 -4.41
N TRP A 94 4.96 9.43 -3.65
CA TRP A 94 6.24 8.76 -3.43
C TRP A 94 6.08 7.24 -3.56
N GLY A 95 7.17 6.56 -3.85
CA GLY A 95 7.22 5.11 -4.02
C GLY A 95 8.36 4.47 -3.25
N VAL A 96 8.12 3.25 -2.77
CA VAL A 96 9.16 2.33 -2.29
C VAL A 96 9.12 1.08 -3.14
N GLU A 97 10.21 0.88 -3.88
CA GLU A 97 10.44 -0.31 -4.68
C GLU A 97 11.22 -1.33 -3.84
N PRO A 98 10.61 -2.48 -3.47
CA PRO A 98 11.28 -3.50 -2.68
C PRO A 98 12.32 -4.31 -3.47
N TYR A 99 12.23 -4.33 -4.80
CA TYR A 99 13.12 -5.08 -5.68
C TYR A 99 14.19 -4.16 -6.30
N ASP A 100 15.23 -4.75 -6.90
CA ASP A 100 16.22 -3.97 -7.65
C ASP A 100 15.63 -3.42 -8.97
N LEU A 101 16.36 -2.48 -9.57
CA LEU A 101 15.94 -1.72 -10.76
C LEU A 101 16.91 -1.90 -11.93
N GLU A 102 17.57 -3.07 -12.02
CA GLU A 102 18.61 -3.32 -13.02
C GLU A 102 18.08 -3.08 -14.45
N ASP A 103 16.86 -3.57 -14.73
CA ASP A 103 16.18 -3.46 -16.03
C ASP A 103 15.23 -2.26 -16.16
N ALA A 104 15.27 -1.32 -15.20
CA ALA A 104 14.35 -0.19 -15.21
C ALA A 104 14.63 0.79 -16.36
N ASP A 105 13.56 1.34 -16.94
CA ASP A 105 13.65 2.34 -17.99
C ASP A 105 14.20 3.70 -17.50
N SER A 106 14.47 4.60 -18.44
CA SER A 106 15.00 5.94 -18.12
C SER A 106 14.02 6.80 -17.31
N SER A 107 12.71 6.57 -17.47
CA SER A 107 11.66 7.26 -16.74
C SER A 107 11.71 6.91 -15.25
N CYS A 108 11.77 5.62 -14.94
CA CYS A 108 11.87 5.10 -13.58
C CYS A 108 13.20 5.53 -12.94
N LYS A 109 14.32 5.41 -13.66
CA LYS A 109 15.63 5.91 -13.20
C LYS A 109 15.60 7.41 -12.86
N SER A 110 14.85 8.21 -13.61
CA SER A 110 14.66 9.64 -13.33
C SER A 110 13.87 9.88 -12.03
N LEU A 111 12.81 9.10 -11.77
CA LEU A 111 12.05 9.19 -10.52
C LEU A 111 12.88 8.82 -9.30
N VAL A 112 13.73 7.80 -9.42
CA VAL A 112 14.67 7.41 -8.35
C VAL A 112 15.68 8.51 -8.10
N ARG A 113 16.30 9.06 -9.15
CA ARG A 113 17.27 10.16 -9.02
C ARG A 113 16.68 11.41 -8.39
N LYS A 114 15.39 11.67 -8.65
CA LYS A 114 14.62 12.79 -8.05
C LYS A 114 14.08 12.46 -6.65
N SER A 115 14.34 11.26 -6.12
CA SER A 115 13.86 10.79 -4.82
C SER A 115 12.33 10.67 -4.69
N PHE A 116 11.61 10.63 -5.82
CA PHE A 116 10.18 10.27 -5.83
C PHE A 116 10.01 8.79 -5.52
N VAL A 117 10.89 7.94 -6.04
CA VAL A 117 10.93 6.51 -5.73
C VAL A 117 12.23 6.18 -4.99
N ARG A 118 12.14 5.37 -3.93
CA ARG A 118 13.29 4.86 -3.20
C ARG A 118 13.34 3.34 -3.33
N VAL A 119 14.52 2.79 -3.61
CA VAL A 119 14.74 1.34 -3.53
C VAL A 119 15.03 1.00 -2.08
N ALA A 120 14.17 0.21 -1.44
CA ALA A 120 14.33 -0.17 -0.04
C ALA A 120 13.61 -1.48 0.28
N ASP A 121 14.30 -2.35 0.99
CA ASP A 121 13.74 -3.61 1.47
C ASP A 121 12.80 -3.38 2.67
N ILE A 122 11.51 -3.65 2.47
CA ILE A 122 10.44 -3.40 3.45
C ILE A 122 10.48 -4.32 4.68
N LYS A 123 11.40 -5.30 4.72
CA LYS A 123 11.75 -6.02 5.96
C LYS A 123 12.36 -5.09 7.01
N PHE A 124 12.90 -3.94 6.57
CA PHE A 124 13.47 -2.91 7.41
C PHE A 124 12.56 -1.67 7.47
N PRO A 125 12.72 -0.82 8.51
CA PRO A 125 11.92 0.39 8.62
C PRO A 125 12.07 1.30 7.41
N LEU A 126 10.93 1.77 6.90
CA LEU A 126 10.83 2.68 5.78
C LEU A 126 11.56 3.99 6.10
N PRO A 127 12.27 4.58 5.11
CA PRO A 127 13.12 5.76 5.28
C PRO A 127 12.29 7.07 5.36
N TYR A 128 11.16 7.05 6.05
CA TYR A 128 10.24 8.16 6.22
C TYR A 128 9.92 8.40 7.69
N ARG A 129 9.64 9.66 8.02
CA ARG A 129 9.21 10.03 9.37
C ARG A 129 7.79 9.52 9.64
N PRO A 130 7.42 9.27 10.91
CA PRO A 130 6.03 8.97 11.24
C PRO A 130 5.06 10.03 10.70
N LYS A 131 3.88 9.61 10.25
CA LYS A 131 2.79 10.49 9.78
C LYS A 131 3.17 11.40 8.60
N SER A 132 4.02 10.92 7.69
CA SER A 132 4.44 11.70 6.51
C SER A 132 3.40 11.69 5.38
N PHE A 133 2.55 10.66 5.32
CA PHE A 133 1.63 10.42 4.21
C PHE A 133 0.19 10.39 4.69
N SER A 134 -0.73 10.95 3.92
CA SER A 134 -2.16 10.86 4.21
C SER A 134 -2.74 9.51 3.80
N LEU A 135 -2.13 8.84 2.82
CA LEU A 135 -2.53 7.52 2.35
C LEU A 135 -1.31 6.65 2.03
N VAL A 136 -1.33 5.40 2.47
CA VAL A 136 -0.34 4.38 2.11
C VAL A 136 -1.04 3.28 1.33
N ILE A 137 -0.54 2.96 0.14
CA ILE A 137 -1.04 1.89 -0.74
C ILE A 137 0.07 0.84 -0.86
N VAL A 138 -0.28 -0.42 -0.62
CA VAL A 138 0.64 -1.55 -0.64
C VAL A 138 0.11 -2.59 -1.64
N SER A 139 0.91 -2.95 -2.64
CA SER A 139 0.57 -3.97 -3.63
C SER A 139 1.67 -5.01 -3.77
N ASP A 140 1.28 -6.27 -3.99
CA ASP A 140 2.15 -7.39 -4.40
C ASP A 140 3.50 -7.48 -3.65
N SER A 141 3.52 -7.10 -2.37
CA SER A 141 4.75 -6.94 -1.56
C SER A 141 4.69 -7.58 -0.18
N LEU A 142 3.54 -8.08 0.26
CA LEU A 142 3.46 -8.79 1.53
C LEU A 142 3.74 -10.28 1.39
N ASP A 143 3.50 -10.87 0.22
CA ASP A 143 3.45 -12.33 0.05
C ASP A 143 4.82 -13.00 0.21
N TYR A 144 5.91 -12.26 0.04
CA TYR A 144 7.27 -12.76 0.25
C TYR A 144 7.77 -12.61 1.69
N LEU A 145 7.00 -11.93 2.56
CA LEU A 145 7.39 -11.70 3.94
C LEU A 145 7.00 -12.88 4.83
N SER A 146 7.96 -13.38 5.61
CA SER A 146 7.64 -14.36 6.65
C SER A 146 6.79 -13.71 7.77
N PRO A 147 6.05 -14.49 8.59
CA PRO A 147 5.26 -13.97 9.70
C PRO A 147 6.06 -13.06 10.65
N LYS A 148 7.36 -13.36 10.84
CA LYS A 148 8.27 -12.53 11.64
C LYS A 148 8.44 -11.12 11.08
N TYR A 149 8.55 -10.99 9.76
CA TYR A 149 8.72 -9.70 9.09
C TYR A 149 7.37 -8.98 8.93
N LEU A 150 6.29 -9.69 8.63
CA LEU A 150 4.93 -9.10 8.60
C LEU A 150 4.59 -8.36 9.90
N ASN A 151 4.90 -8.98 11.05
CA ASN A 151 4.70 -8.38 12.38
C ASN A 151 5.50 -7.08 12.63
N LYS A 152 6.51 -6.77 11.80
CA LYS A 152 7.30 -5.54 11.88
C LYS A 152 6.93 -4.55 10.78
N THR A 153 6.65 -5.04 9.57
CA THR A 153 6.36 -4.22 8.39
C THR A 153 4.97 -3.57 8.48
N LEU A 154 3.93 -4.30 8.91
CA LEU A 154 2.57 -3.75 9.06
C LEU A 154 2.54 -2.53 10.01
N PRO A 155 3.17 -2.60 11.19
CA PRO A 155 3.39 -1.43 12.04
C PRO A 155 4.04 -0.23 11.38
N ASP A 156 5.07 -0.48 10.59
CA ASP A 156 5.91 0.56 10.02
C ASP A 156 5.16 1.30 8.89
N LEU A 157 4.37 0.54 8.11
CA LEU A 157 3.40 1.08 7.15
C LEU A 157 2.35 1.95 7.85
N ALA A 158 1.80 1.48 8.97
CA ALA A 158 0.85 2.28 9.75
C ALA A 158 1.50 3.53 10.36
N ARG A 159 2.76 3.43 10.82
CA ARG A 159 3.53 4.54 11.41
C ARG A 159 3.70 5.70 10.44
N VAL A 160 3.98 5.43 9.17
CA VAL A 160 4.21 6.49 8.16
C VAL A 160 2.90 7.13 7.67
N SER A 161 1.76 6.46 7.89
CA SER A 161 0.42 6.99 7.62
C SER A 161 -0.02 7.98 8.73
N ALA A 162 -0.51 9.15 8.34
CA ALA A 162 -0.93 10.21 9.26
C ALA A 162 -2.23 9.85 9.98
N ASP A 163 -3.19 9.31 9.23
CA ASP A 163 -4.51 8.90 9.71
C ASP A 163 -4.58 7.39 10.03
N GLY A 164 -3.44 6.68 9.89
CA GLY A 164 -3.38 5.23 10.03
C GLY A 164 -4.17 4.48 8.95
N LEU A 165 -4.51 5.12 7.84
CA LEU A 165 -5.13 4.46 6.69
C LEU A 165 -4.06 3.80 5.83
N VAL A 166 -4.15 2.48 5.70
CA VAL A 166 -3.30 1.69 4.81
C VAL A 166 -4.19 0.80 3.95
N ILE A 167 -4.03 0.90 2.63
CA ILE A 167 -4.72 0.09 1.64
C ILE A 167 -3.79 -1.04 1.23
N PHE A 168 -4.19 -2.27 1.47
CA PHE A 168 -3.52 -3.47 0.96
C PHE A 168 -4.26 -3.97 -0.25
N THR A 169 -3.51 -4.29 -1.29
CA THR A 169 -4.05 -4.91 -2.50
C THR A 169 -3.51 -6.33 -2.63
N GLY A 170 -4.42 -7.28 -2.84
CA GLY A 170 -4.11 -8.71 -2.89
C GLY A 170 -4.93 -9.42 -3.96
N ASN A 171 -4.40 -10.54 -4.45
CA ASN A 171 -4.99 -11.28 -5.54
C ASN A 171 -5.91 -12.39 -4.99
N SER A 172 -7.11 -12.51 -5.55
CA SER A 172 -8.12 -13.51 -5.10
C SER A 172 -8.02 -14.86 -5.82
N SER A 173 -7.02 -15.04 -6.67
CA SER A 173 -6.90 -16.20 -7.56
C SER A 173 -6.24 -17.44 -6.93
N TYR A 174 -6.03 -17.45 -5.60
CA TYR A 174 -5.56 -18.61 -4.84
C TYR A 174 -6.36 -18.78 -3.54
#